data_AF-K2FDF3-F1
#
_entry.id   AF-K2FDF3-F1
#
_cell.length_a   1.000
_cell.length_b   1.000
_cell.length_c   1.000
_cell.angle_alpha   90.00
_cell.angle_beta   90.00
_cell.angle_gamma   90.00
#
_symmetry.space_group_name_H-M   'P 1'
#
loop_
_entity.id
_entity.type
_entity.pdbx_description
1 polymer ?
#
loop_
_entity_poly.entity_id
_entity_poly.type
_entity_poly.pdbx_seq_one_letter_code
_entity_poly.pdbx_strand_id
1 'polypeptide(L)'
;MFLSSIFRKYKDREYRLVLIKDLISWLEIDDNQKNLYLDSLEVLDGESLERFYNKLTSVIEIIEEDENKLSFQKNKQEIYKLNTQEQQDKRQELNSFNLILDNI
;
A
#
# COMPACT_ATOMS: atom_id res chain seq x y z
N MET A 1 -1.15 -2.30 -6.35
CA MET A 1 -1.50 -2.05 -7.77
C MET A 1 -2.82 -2.72 -8.14
N PHE A 2 -3.78 -2.80 -7.21
CA PHE A 2 -5.09 -3.39 -7.47
C PHE A 2 -6.18 -2.31 -7.53
N LEU A 3 -6.06 -1.26 -6.70
CA LEU A 3 -7.07 -0.21 -6.64
C LEU A 3 -6.94 0.80 -7.79
N SER A 4 -5.72 1.25 -8.09
CA SER A 4 -5.47 2.17 -9.22
C SER A 4 -5.90 1.58 -10.58
N SER A 5 -5.69 0.28 -10.78
CA SER A 5 -6.08 -0.42 -12.02
C SER A 5 -7.60 -0.57 -12.16
N ILE A 6 -8.32 -0.79 -11.06
CA ILE A 6 -9.79 -0.74 -11.01
C ILE A 6 -10.27 0.66 -11.37
N PHE A 7 -9.75 1.70 -10.72
CA PHE A 7 -10.19 3.07 -10.97
C PHE A 7 -9.91 3.53 -12.42
N ARG A 8 -8.79 3.11 -13.04
CA ARG A 8 -8.50 3.44 -14.44
C ARG A 8 -9.42 2.76 -15.46
N LYS A 9 -9.95 1.57 -15.14
CA LYS A 9 -10.74 0.76 -16.09
C LYS A 9 -12.12 1.35 -16.39
N TYR A 10 -12.70 2.07 -15.44
CA TYR A 10 -14.06 2.57 -15.56
C TYR A 10 -14.10 4.06 -15.94
N LYS A 11 -14.69 4.33 -17.11
CA LYS A 11 -14.85 5.69 -17.65
C LYS A 11 -16.28 6.22 -17.56
N ASP A 12 -17.23 5.36 -17.21
CA ASP A 12 -18.64 5.73 -17.11
C ASP A 12 -18.87 6.63 -15.89
N ARG A 13 -19.67 7.70 -16.09
CA ARG A 13 -19.96 8.70 -15.05
C ARG A 13 -20.64 8.07 -13.84
N GLU A 14 -21.63 7.22 -14.05
CA GLU A 14 -22.39 6.62 -12.95
C GLU A 14 -21.48 5.71 -12.13
N TYR A 15 -20.63 4.96 -12.79
CA TYR A 15 -19.68 4.08 -12.12
C TYR A 15 -18.61 4.85 -11.34
N ARG A 16 -18.10 5.95 -11.90
CA ARG A 16 -17.16 6.84 -11.19
C ARG A 16 -17.78 7.41 -9.91
N LEU A 17 -19.06 7.79 -9.96
CA LEU A 17 -19.78 8.27 -8.78
C LEU A 17 -19.91 7.17 -7.72
N VAL A 18 -20.28 5.95 -8.11
CA VAL A 18 -20.37 4.81 -7.17
C VAL A 18 -19.02 4.59 -6.49
N LEU A 19 -17.93 4.53 -7.25
CA LEU A 19 -16.58 4.35 -6.68
C LEU A 19 -16.18 5.44 -5.70
N ILE A 20 -16.49 6.71 -6.01
CA ILE A 20 -16.17 7.81 -5.11
C ILE A 20 -17.03 7.74 -3.84
N LYS A 21 -18.33 7.42 -3.96
CA LYS A 21 -19.23 7.27 -2.81
C LYS A 21 -18.78 6.14 -1.89
N ASP A 22 -18.37 5.01 -2.47
CA ASP A 22 -17.80 3.90 -1.72
C ASP A 22 -16.52 4.36 -0.99
N LEU A 23 -15.62 5.06 -1.68
CA LEU A 23 -14.39 5.56 -1.06
C LEU A 23 -14.66 6.53 0.11
N ILE A 24 -15.59 7.47 -0.05
CA ILE A 24 -15.99 8.40 1.03
C ILE A 24 -16.54 7.63 2.24
N SER A 25 -17.32 6.57 1.98
CA SER A 25 -17.91 5.75 3.05
C SER A 25 -16.84 5.07 3.90
N TRP A 26 -15.73 4.68 3.29
CA TRP A 26 -14.59 4.04 3.94
C TRP A 26 -13.66 5.00 4.71
N LEU A 27 -13.80 6.31 4.53
CA LEU A 27 -12.97 7.29 5.25
C LEU A 27 -13.27 7.23 6.77
N GLU A 28 -12.23 7.23 7.60
CA GLU A 28 -12.37 7.32 9.07
C GLU A 28 -12.50 8.77 9.53
N ILE A 29 -13.57 9.44 9.08
CA ILE A 29 -13.90 10.84 9.41
C ILE A 29 -15.33 10.93 9.98
N ASP A 30 -15.68 12.08 10.57
CA ASP A 30 -17.00 12.32 11.13
C ASP A 30 -18.12 12.21 10.07
N ASP A 31 -19.27 11.68 10.47
CA ASP A 31 -20.38 11.43 9.56
C ASP A 31 -20.93 12.71 8.93
N ASN A 32 -20.88 13.85 9.64
CA ASN A 32 -21.28 15.13 9.04
C ASN A 32 -20.35 15.53 7.90
N GLN A 33 -19.04 15.23 8.02
CA GLN A 33 -18.07 15.49 6.96
C GLN A 33 -18.29 14.54 5.79
N LYS A 34 -18.58 13.26 6.04
CA LYS A 34 -18.93 12.30 4.97
C LYS A 34 -20.15 12.78 4.19
N ASN A 35 -21.21 13.17 4.88
CA ASN A 35 -22.43 13.68 4.26
C ASN A 35 -22.14 14.93 3.42
N LEU A 36 -21.33 15.86 3.93
CA LEU A 36 -20.94 17.05 3.17
C LEU A 36 -20.17 16.71 1.88
N TYR A 37 -19.30 15.70 1.91
CA TYR A 37 -18.61 15.23 0.71
C TYR A 37 -19.57 14.54 -0.27
N LEU A 38 -20.53 13.77 0.21
CA LEU A 38 -21.55 13.13 -0.62
C LEU A 38 -22.46 14.16 -1.29
N ASP A 39 -22.95 15.15 -0.54
CA ASP A 39 -23.77 16.25 -1.05
C ASP A 39 -22.98 17.07 -2.10
N SER A 40 -21.69 17.28 -1.85
CA SER A 40 -20.81 17.99 -2.80
C SER A 40 -20.64 17.25 -4.12
N LEU A 41 -20.77 15.92 -4.17
CA LEU A 41 -20.70 15.17 -5.42
C LEU A 41 -21.91 15.38 -6.31
N GLU A 42 -23.08 15.63 -5.75
CA GLU A 42 -24.32 15.81 -6.50
C GLU A 42 -24.32 17.10 -7.32
N VAL A 43 -23.57 18.10 -6.86
CA VAL A 43 -23.45 19.40 -7.53
C VAL A 43 -22.31 19.47 -8.55
N LEU A 44 -21.48 18.43 -8.66
CA LEU A 44 -20.37 18.43 -9.64
C LEU A 44 -20.89 18.21 -11.07
N ASP A 45 -20.50 19.12 -11.96
CA ASP A 45 -20.60 18.90 -13.40
C ASP A 45 -19.66 17.76 -13.87
N GLY A 46 -19.89 17.30 -15.11
CA GLY A 46 -19.14 16.15 -15.64
C GLY A 46 -17.63 16.38 -15.70
N GLU A 47 -17.18 17.59 -16.02
CA GLU A 47 -15.76 17.93 -16.13
C GLU A 47 -15.10 17.98 -14.75
N SER A 48 -15.78 18.54 -13.75
CA SER A 48 -15.29 18.64 -12.37
C SER A 48 -15.25 17.28 -11.69
N LEU A 49 -16.25 16.43 -11.94
CA LEU A 49 -16.24 15.03 -11.50
C LEU A 49 -15.07 14.26 -12.12
N GLU A 50 -14.80 14.45 -13.41
CA GLU A 50 -13.65 13.82 -14.07
C GLU A 50 -12.32 14.31 -13.50
N ARG A 51 -12.17 15.63 -13.29
CA ARG A 51 -10.98 16.19 -12.63
C ARG A 51 -10.77 15.62 -11.22
N PHE A 52 -11.85 15.54 -10.44
CA PHE A 52 -11.82 14.97 -9.09
C PHE A 52 -11.40 13.51 -9.13
N TYR A 53 -12.02 12.71 -10.00
CA TYR A 53 -11.73 11.29 -10.14
C TYR A 53 -10.28 11.03 -10.56
N ASN A 54 -9.75 11.81 -11.50
CA ASN A 54 -8.36 11.70 -11.93
C ASN A 54 -7.39 12.03 -10.80
N LYS A 55 -7.64 13.10 -10.03
CA LYS A 55 -6.83 13.45 -8.85
C LYS A 55 -6.87 12.35 -7.81
N LEU A 56 -8.06 11.82 -7.52
CA LEU A 56 -8.23 10.71 -6.57
C LEU A 56 -7.44 9.48 -7.01
N THR A 57 -7.53 9.11 -8.28
CA THR A 57 -6.77 7.99 -8.85
C THR A 57 -5.27 8.20 -8.71
N SER A 58 -4.77 9.40 -9.00
CA SER A 58 -3.34 9.72 -8.82
C SER A 58 -2.90 9.67 -7.35
N VAL A 59 -3.74 10.09 -6.41
CA VAL A 59 -3.42 9.96 -4.97
C VAL A 59 -3.35 8.49 -4.55
N ILE A 60 -4.32 7.67 -4.98
CA ILE A 60 -4.31 6.22 -4.72
C ILE A 60 -3.04 5.58 -5.28
N GLU A 61 -2.62 5.96 -6.49
CA GLU A 61 -1.38 5.47 -7.11
C GLU A 61 -0.15 5.81 -6.27
N ILE A 62 -0.03 7.05 -5.79
CA ILE A 62 1.08 7.48 -4.93
C ILE A 62 1.10 6.67 -3.64
N ILE A 63 -0.05 6.48 -3.00
CA ILE A 63 -0.16 5.69 -1.76
C ILE A 63 0.23 4.23 -2.01
N GLU A 64 -0.31 3.61 -3.07
CA GLU A 64 0.04 2.23 -3.43
C GLU A 64 1.55 2.10 -3.74
N GLU A 65 2.14 3.05 -4.46
CA GLU A 65 3.58 3.06 -4.72
C GLU A 65 4.41 3.15 -3.45
N ASP A 66 4.02 4.01 -2.51
CA ASP A 66 4.76 4.19 -1.26
C ASP A 66 4.60 2.99 -0.31
N GLU A 67 3.42 2.37 -0.25
CA GLU A 67 3.22 1.10 0.47
C GLU A 67 4.05 -0.04 -0.14
N ASN A 68 4.14 -0.11 -1.48
CA ASN A 68 4.99 -1.08 -2.17
C ASN A 68 6.48 -0.84 -1.87
N LYS A 69 6.93 0.42 -1.79
CA LYS A 69 8.30 0.75 -1.39
C LYS A 69 8.58 0.36 0.06
N LEU A 70 7.65 0.65 0.98
CA LEU A 70 7.76 0.31 2.39
C LEU A 70 7.81 -1.21 2.62
N SER A 71 6.93 -1.97 1.97
CA SER A 71 6.93 -3.43 2.04
C SER A 71 8.19 -4.03 1.42
N PHE A 72 8.65 -3.52 0.27
CA PHE A 72 9.92 -3.93 -0.33
C PHE A 72 11.12 -3.68 0.60
N GLN A 73 11.17 -2.53 1.28
CA GLN A 73 12.23 -2.23 2.24
C GLN A 73 12.20 -3.14 3.46
N LYS A 74 11.02 -3.44 4.01
CA LYS A 74 10.86 -4.39 5.12
C LYS A 74 11.33 -5.80 4.73
N ASN A 75 10.89 -6.29 3.57
CA ASN A 75 11.30 -7.60 3.05
C ASN A 75 12.83 -7.66 2.84
N LYS A 76 13.43 -6.59 2.31
CA LYS A 76 14.88 -6.49 2.15
C LYS A 76 15.61 -6.54 3.50
N GLN A 77 15.12 -5.85 4.52
CA GLN A 77 15.69 -5.89 5.87
C GLN A 77 15.56 -7.27 6.53
N GLU A 78 14.44 -7.96 6.35
CA GLU A 78 14.26 -9.33 6.85
C GLU A 78 15.21 -10.32 6.18
N ILE A 79 15.38 -10.22 4.86
CA ILE A 79 16.36 -11.04 4.12
C ILE A 79 17.79 -10.77 4.63
N TYR A 80 18.16 -9.52 4.89
CA TYR A 80 19.48 -9.22 5.46
C TYR A 80 19.65 -9.80 6.87
N LYS A 81 18.62 -9.76 7.72
CA LYS A 81 18.67 -10.36 9.07
C LYS A 81 18.87 -11.87 8.99
N LEU A 82 18.12 -12.56 8.13
CA LEU A 82 18.23 -14.01 7.90
C LEU A 82 19.65 -14.39 7.43
N ASN A 83 20.18 -13.68 6.42
CA ASN A 83 21.53 -13.94 5.92
C ASN A 83 22.62 -13.71 6.98
N THR A 84 22.41 -12.74 7.88
CA THR A 84 23.37 -12.43 8.94
C THR A 84 23.33 -13.50 10.03
N GLN A 85 22.15 -14.01 10.39
CA GLN A 85 21.99 -15.13 11.31
C GLN A 85 22.61 -16.41 10.75
N GLU A 86 22.34 -16.78 9.50
CA GLU A 86 22.97 -17.96 8.88
C GLU A 86 24.51 -17.89 8.87
N GLN A 87 25.08 -16.69 8.68
CA GLN A 87 26.53 -16.50 8.74
C GLN A 87 27.09 -16.62 10.16
N GLN A 88 26.33 -16.19 11.18
CA GLN A 88 26.69 -16.34 12.57
C GLN A 88 26.60 -17.80 13.02
N ASP A 89 25.53 -18.51 12.64
CA ASP A 89 25.33 -19.92 12.96
C ASP A 89 26.43 -20.79 12.34
N LYS A 90 26.78 -20.56 11.06
CA LYS A 90 27.92 -21.24 10.41
C LYS A 90 29.25 -20.97 11.11
N ARG A 91 29.48 -19.77 11.64
CA ARG A 91 30.69 -19.45 12.41
C ARG A 91 30.69 -20.13 13.77
N GLN A 92 29.54 -20.22 14.43
CA GLN A 92 29.42 -20.93 15.70
C GLN A 92 29.66 -22.43 15.51
N GLU A 93 29.06 -23.05 14.48
CA GLU A 93 29.29 -24.45 14.13
C GLU A 93 30.78 -24.75 13.90
N LEU A 94 31.47 -23.94 13.09
CA LEU A 94 32.90 -24.09 12.83
C LEU A 94 33.75 -23.95 14.12
N ASN A 95 33.40 -23.02 14.99
CA ASN A 95 34.10 -22.84 16.27
C ASN A 95 33.85 -24.02 17.23
N SER A 96 32.63 -24.56 17.27
CA SER A 96 32.32 -25.76 18.05
C SER A 96 33.01 -27.02 17.51
N PHE A 97 33.19 -27.14 16.19
CA PHE A 97 33.98 -28.21 15.59
C PHE A 97 35.46 -28.11 15.96
N ASN A 98 36.03 -26.90 15.94
CA ASN A 98 37.42 -26.70 16.36
C ASN A 98 37.64 -27.01 17.84
N LEU A 99 36.69 -26.68 18.73
CA LEU A 99 36.77 -27.03 20.15
C LEU A 99 36.74 -28.53 20.43
N ILE A 100 36.07 -29.32 19.57
CA ILE A 100 36.05 -30.78 19.68
C ILE A 100 37.37 -31.37 19.20
N LEU A 101 37.95 -30.83 18.12
CA LEU A 101 39.23 -31.28 17.58
C LEU A 101 40.41 -30.92 18.49
N ASP A 102 40.38 -29.78 19.17
CA ASP A 102 41.43 -29.37 20.11
C ASP A 102 41.42 -30.15 21.44
N ASN A 103 40.37 -30.94 21.71
CA ASN A 103 40.21 -31.76 22.93
C ASN A 103 40.36 -33.28 22.68
N ILE A 104 40.83 -33.69 21.49
CA ILE A 104 41.17 -35.09 21.13
C ILE A 104 42.69 -35.18 20.91
#